data_AF-A0A847X4A8-F1
#
_entry.id   AF-A0A847X4A8-F1
#
_cell.length_a   1.000
_cell.length_b   1.000
_cell.length_c   1.000
_cell.angle_alpha   90.00
_cell.angle_beta   90.00
_cell.angle_gamma   90.00
#
_symmetry.space_group_name_H-M   'P 1'
#
loop_
_entity.id
_entity.type
_entity.pdbx_description
1 polymer ?
#
loop_
_entity_poly.entity_id
_entity_poly.type
_entity_poly.pdbx_seq_one_letter_code
_entity_poly.pdbx_strand_id
1 'polypeptide(L)'
;MSILLETKEELLKRIDISSITVERVVVGIFFTGVKLSTGHGGMCATPVKAIPAAVCCPSSAKEMPFSGKMEGRSIEWILDQLDSTHILLKTIAIAALNALSAMEFEKGGYEIDNETDSFDTVELHKDSTVV
;
A
#
# COMPACT_ATOMS: atom_id res chain seq x y z
N MET A 1 16.92 -1.75 -9.14
CA MET A 1 15.50 -1.39 -9.10
C MET A 1 14.96 -1.81 -7.74
N SER A 2 13.93 -1.16 -7.19
CA SER A 2 13.36 -1.60 -5.90
C SER A 2 12.24 -2.60 -6.16
N ILE A 3 12.02 -3.55 -5.23
CA ILE A 3 10.94 -4.55 -5.33
C ILE A 3 9.55 -3.91 -5.53
N LEU A 4 9.34 -2.69 -5.02
CA LEU A 4 8.09 -1.95 -5.21
C LEU A 4 7.87 -1.54 -6.69
N LEU A 5 8.94 -1.12 -7.37
CA LEU A 5 8.85 -0.74 -8.79
C LEU A 5 8.68 -1.97 -9.67
N GLU A 6 9.38 -3.06 -9.36
CA GLU A 6 9.20 -4.36 -10.02
C GLU A 6 7.76 -4.88 -9.86
N THR A 7 7.18 -4.75 -8.65
CA THR A 7 5.79 -5.13 -8.38
C THR A 7 4.81 -4.27 -9.19
N LYS A 8 5.04 -2.94 -9.27
CA LYS A 8 4.26 -2.04 -10.14
C LYS A 8 4.31 -2.55 -11.58
N GLU A 9 5.50 -2.78 -12.13
CA GLU A 9 5.67 -3.22 -13.52
C GLU A 9 4.94 -4.54 -13.81
N GLU A 10 4.99 -5.51 -12.90
CA GLU A 10 4.28 -6.78 -13.05
C GLU A 10 2.75 -6.62 -13.04
N LEU A 11 2.19 -5.76 -12.18
CA LEU A 11 0.76 -5.50 -12.16
C LEU A 11 0.29 -4.76 -13.42
N LEU A 12 1.07 -3.81 -13.93
CA LEU A 12 0.72 -3.05 -15.13
C LEU A 12 0.72 -3.90 -16.41
N LYS A 13 1.37 -5.08 -16.41
CA LYS A 13 1.25 -6.06 -17.50
C LYS A 13 -0.11 -6.79 -17.51
N ARG A 14 -0.83 -6.78 -16.39
CA ARG A 14 -2.03 -7.61 -16.14
C ARG A 14 -3.30 -6.79 -15.96
N ILE A 15 -3.15 -5.50 -15.67
CA ILE A 15 -4.23 -4.57 -15.34
C ILE A 15 -4.11 -3.32 -16.21
N ASP A 16 -5.17 -2.99 -16.94
CA ASP A 16 -5.34 -1.67 -17.53
C ASP A 16 -5.81 -0.68 -16.46
N ILE A 17 -4.93 0.27 -16.15
CA ILE A 17 -5.15 1.25 -15.07
C ILE A 17 -5.65 2.62 -15.57
N SER A 18 -5.75 2.81 -16.89
CA SER A 18 -5.96 4.13 -17.53
C SER A 18 -7.23 4.87 -17.09
N SER A 19 -8.24 4.15 -16.63
CA SER A 19 -9.52 4.69 -16.16
C SER A 19 -9.69 4.65 -14.64
N ILE A 20 -8.71 4.11 -13.91
CA ILE A 20 -8.78 3.90 -12.47
C ILE A 20 -8.36 5.18 -11.75
N THR A 21 -9.19 5.59 -10.81
CA THR A 21 -8.93 6.76 -9.96
C THR A 21 -9.01 6.38 -8.49
N VAL A 22 -8.48 7.23 -7.63
CA VAL A 22 -8.65 7.12 -6.19
C VAL A 22 -10.05 7.59 -5.81
N GLU A 23 -10.84 6.70 -5.21
CA GLU A 23 -12.12 7.06 -4.59
C GLU A 23 -11.91 7.65 -3.20
N ARG A 24 -11.01 7.06 -2.40
CA ARG A 24 -10.79 7.52 -1.02
C ARG A 24 -9.40 7.22 -0.52
N VAL A 25 -8.85 8.14 0.29
CA VAL A 25 -7.65 7.93 1.09
C VAL A 25 -7.97 8.19 2.55
N VAL A 26 -7.54 7.29 3.43
CA VAL A 26 -7.63 7.46 4.88
C VAL A 26 -6.26 7.21 5.47
N VAL A 27 -5.64 8.25 6.02
CA VAL A 27 -4.39 8.13 6.78
C VAL A 27 -4.76 7.91 8.25
N GLY A 28 -4.74 6.65 8.68
CA GLY A 28 -4.95 6.28 10.07
C GLY A 28 -3.64 6.21 10.86
N ILE A 29 -3.76 6.01 12.18
CA ILE A 29 -2.60 5.94 13.08
C ILE A 29 -1.76 4.69 12.79
N PHE A 30 -2.38 3.52 12.61
CA PHE A 30 -1.66 2.27 12.37
C PHE A 30 -1.56 1.90 10.90
N PHE A 31 -2.56 2.28 10.11
CA PHE A 31 -2.66 1.95 8.71
C PHE A 31 -3.17 3.12 7.90
N THR A 32 -2.64 3.24 6.69
CA THR A 32 -3.12 4.11 5.63
C THR A 32 -3.84 3.25 4.61
N GLY A 33 -5.08 3.59 4.33
CA GLY A 33 -5.95 2.89 3.38
C GLY A 33 -6.22 3.73 2.13
N VAL A 34 -6.32 3.04 0.99
CA VAL A 34 -6.75 3.60 -0.30
C VAL A 34 -7.88 2.73 -0.83
N LYS A 35 -8.94 3.37 -1.35
CA LYS A 35 -9.98 2.74 -2.14
C LYS A 35 -9.94 3.30 -3.56
N LEU A 36 -9.98 2.43 -4.56
CA LEU A 36 -10.03 2.77 -5.98
C LEU A 36 -11.47 2.90 -6.46
N SER A 37 -11.68 3.60 -7.57
CA SER A 37 -12.99 3.75 -8.24
C SER A 37 -13.61 2.42 -8.68
N THR A 38 -12.81 1.36 -8.76
CA THR A 38 -13.24 -0.01 -9.04
C THR A 38 -13.82 -0.73 -7.81
N GLY A 39 -13.83 -0.09 -6.64
CA GLY A 39 -14.30 -0.66 -5.38
C GLY A 39 -13.23 -1.34 -4.55
N HIS A 40 -12.10 -1.71 -5.15
CA HIS A 40 -11.00 -2.42 -4.48
C HIS A 40 -10.25 -1.52 -3.51
N GLY A 41 -9.84 -2.10 -2.38
CA GLY A 41 -9.12 -1.41 -1.32
C GLY A 41 -7.76 -2.03 -1.05
N GLY A 42 -6.84 -1.21 -0.56
CA GLY A 42 -5.52 -1.63 -0.13
C GLY A 42 -5.03 -0.81 1.05
N MET A 43 -4.12 -1.39 1.83
CA MET A 43 -3.59 -0.77 3.03
C MET A 43 -2.07 -0.90 3.12
N CYS A 44 -1.45 0.07 3.78
CA CYS A 44 -0.04 0.06 4.14
C CYS A 44 0.08 0.49 5.61
N ALA A 45 1.01 -0.10 6.36
CA ALA A 45 1.28 0.34 7.73
C ALA A 45 1.70 1.81 7.73
N THR A 46 1.08 2.63 8.58
CA THR A 46 1.44 4.04 8.71
C THR A 46 2.78 4.14 9.43
N PRO A 47 3.78 4.83 8.87
CA PRO A 47 5.12 4.87 9.45
C PRO A 47 5.23 5.92 10.56
N VAL A 48 4.46 5.76 11.64
CA VAL A 48 4.34 6.73 12.75
C VAL A 48 5.70 7.13 13.33
N LYS A 49 6.62 6.18 13.50
CA LYS A 49 7.96 6.43 14.06
C LYS A 49 8.86 7.27 13.15
N ALA A 50 8.59 7.28 11.85
CA ALA A 50 9.36 8.02 10.85
C ALA A 50 8.69 9.36 10.48
N ILE A 51 7.59 9.71 11.13
CA ILE A 51 6.94 11.02 11.05
C ILE A 51 7.22 11.73 12.37
N PRO A 52 8.25 12.59 12.46
CA PRO A 52 8.67 13.24 13.70
C PRO A 52 7.55 14.02 14.41
N ALA A 53 6.52 14.40 13.65
CA ALA A 53 5.39 15.20 14.07
C ALA A 53 4.12 14.39 14.45
N ALA A 54 4.12 13.06 14.35
CA ALA A 54 2.92 12.20 14.40
C ALA A 54 2.31 11.97 15.79
N VAL A 55 2.64 12.80 16.78
CA VAL A 55 2.09 12.69 18.13
C VAL A 55 1.48 14.02 18.54
N CYS A 56 0.15 14.06 18.56
CA CYS A 56 -0.69 15.03 19.29
C CYS A 56 -0.34 16.53 19.11
N CYS A 57 -0.06 17.03 17.89
CA CYS A 57 0.21 18.46 17.64
C CYS A 57 -0.05 18.90 16.16
N PRO A 58 -0.22 20.23 15.90
CA PRO A 58 -0.50 20.81 14.58
C PRO A 58 0.56 20.55 13.49
N SER A 59 1.73 20.03 13.86
CA SER A 59 2.78 19.61 12.95
C SER A 59 2.39 18.37 12.11
N SER A 60 1.56 17.46 12.64
CA SER A 60 1.04 16.31 11.86
C SER A 60 0.23 16.78 10.65
N ALA A 61 -0.60 17.82 10.80
CA ALA A 61 -1.43 18.36 9.72
C ALA A 61 -0.59 18.99 8.59
N LYS A 62 0.60 19.51 8.90
CA LYS A 62 1.52 20.09 7.91
C LYS A 62 2.12 19.04 6.98
N GLU A 63 2.40 17.86 7.51
CA GLU A 63 2.98 16.75 6.73
C GLU A 63 1.93 16.01 5.89
N MET A 64 0.63 16.27 6.11
CA MET A 64 -0.43 15.57 5.38
C MET A 64 -0.40 15.91 3.89
N PRO A 65 -0.21 14.92 3.00
CA PRO A 65 -0.14 15.18 1.58
C PRO A 65 -1.54 15.48 1.03
N PHE A 66 -1.68 16.60 0.32
CA PHE A 66 -2.83 16.92 -0.53
C PHE A 66 -4.21 16.68 0.12
N SER A 67 -4.36 16.99 1.42
CA SER A 67 -5.63 16.84 2.15
C SER A 67 -6.81 17.42 1.37
N GLY A 68 -7.85 16.60 1.14
CA GLY A 68 -9.04 16.99 0.37
C GLY A 68 -8.85 17.08 -1.15
N LYS A 69 -7.69 16.69 -1.69
CA LYS A 69 -7.38 16.75 -3.13
C LYS A 69 -6.95 15.41 -3.71
N MET A 70 -7.16 14.30 -3.00
CA MET A 70 -6.75 12.96 -3.44
C MET A 70 -7.84 12.21 -4.19
N GLU A 71 -9.11 12.46 -3.85
CA GLU A 71 -10.25 11.91 -4.58
C GLU A 71 -10.21 12.33 -6.06
N GLY A 72 -10.47 11.39 -6.96
CA GLY A 72 -10.46 11.58 -8.40
C GLY A 72 -9.08 11.64 -9.05
N ARG A 73 -7.97 11.59 -8.28
CA ARG A 73 -6.63 11.49 -8.88
C ARG A 73 -6.46 10.17 -9.62
N SER A 74 -5.75 10.20 -10.74
CA SER A 74 -5.43 9.00 -11.49
C SER A 74 -4.48 8.11 -10.69
N ILE A 75 -4.63 6.80 -10.85
CA ILE A 75 -3.79 5.83 -10.16
C ILE A 75 -2.34 5.88 -10.66
N GLU A 76 -2.10 6.25 -11.92
CA GLU A 76 -0.76 6.45 -12.48
C GLU A 76 0.02 7.47 -11.65
N TRP A 77 -0.59 8.64 -11.40
CA TRP A 77 0.05 9.71 -10.63
C TRP A 77 0.40 9.26 -9.21
N ILE A 78 -0.46 8.45 -8.59
CA ILE A 78 -0.25 7.90 -7.26
C ILE A 78 0.90 6.88 -7.28
N LEU A 79 0.93 5.98 -8.25
CA LEU A 79 1.99 4.97 -8.41
C LEU A 79 3.35 5.58 -8.75
N ASP A 80 3.39 6.77 -9.33
CA ASP A 80 4.62 7.54 -9.52
C ASP A 80 5.20 8.10 -8.22
N GLN A 81 4.50 7.94 -7.08
CA GLN A 81 5.02 8.33 -5.77
C GLN A 81 5.71 7.17 -5.01
N LEU A 82 5.85 5.98 -5.62
CA LEU A 82 6.45 4.80 -4.96
C LEU A 82 7.92 5.00 -4.57
N ASP A 83 8.64 5.89 -5.24
CA ASP A 83 10.02 6.27 -4.96
C ASP A 83 10.14 7.64 -4.25
N SER A 84 9.01 8.27 -3.91
CA SER A 84 8.98 9.57 -3.25
C SER A 84 9.73 9.55 -1.92
N THR A 85 10.51 10.60 -1.67
CA THR A 85 11.14 10.86 -0.36
C THR A 85 10.13 11.32 0.69
N HIS A 86 8.92 11.73 0.27
CA HIS A 86 7.83 12.10 1.17
C HIS A 86 7.13 10.83 1.67
N ILE A 87 7.42 10.45 2.92
CA ILE A 87 7.06 9.15 3.45
C ILE A 87 5.55 8.84 3.42
N LEU A 88 4.69 9.82 3.69
CA LEU A 88 3.24 9.63 3.58
C LEU A 88 2.74 9.44 2.15
N LEU A 89 3.33 10.13 1.16
CA LEU A 89 2.99 9.90 -0.26
C LEU A 89 3.39 8.50 -0.69
N LYS A 90 4.60 8.08 -0.31
CA LYS A 90 5.06 6.71 -0.54
C LYS A 90 4.15 5.67 0.14
N THR A 91 3.71 5.93 1.37
CA THR A 91 2.77 5.05 2.10
C THR A 91 1.44 4.92 1.36
N ILE A 92 0.88 6.04 0.87
CA ILE A 92 -0.34 6.04 0.07
C ILE A 92 -0.14 5.29 -1.24
N ALA A 93 1.00 5.47 -1.91
CA ALA A 93 1.32 4.78 -3.15
C ALA A 93 1.41 3.25 -2.95
N ILE A 94 2.00 2.78 -1.84
CA ILE A 94 2.04 1.35 -1.50
C ILE A 94 0.64 0.84 -1.19
N ALA A 95 -0.19 1.59 -0.44
CA ALA A 95 -1.57 1.21 -0.19
C ALA A 95 -2.38 1.12 -1.49
N ALA A 96 -2.15 2.02 -2.44
CA ALA A 96 -2.78 1.99 -3.76
C ALA A 96 -2.29 0.82 -4.64
N LEU A 97 -0.99 0.50 -4.58
CA LEU A 97 -0.42 -0.69 -5.22
C LEU A 97 -1.08 -1.97 -4.68
N ASN A 98 -1.26 -2.07 -3.36
CA ASN A 98 -1.97 -3.18 -2.72
C ASN A 98 -3.44 -3.27 -3.14
N ALA A 99 -4.10 -2.14 -3.41
CA ALA A 99 -5.47 -2.13 -3.93
C ALA A 99 -5.55 -2.69 -5.37
N LEU A 100 -4.53 -2.44 -6.20
CA LEU A 100 -4.40 -3.09 -7.51
C LEU A 100 -4.06 -4.57 -7.39
N SER A 101 -3.21 -4.95 -6.42
CA SER A 101 -2.94 -6.37 -6.14
C SER A 101 -4.22 -7.11 -5.76
N ALA A 102 -5.12 -6.50 -4.99
CA ALA A 102 -6.42 -7.11 -4.63
C ALA A 102 -7.28 -7.42 -5.87
N MET A 103 -7.28 -6.54 -6.88
CA MET A 103 -7.95 -6.80 -8.16
C MET A 103 -7.37 -8.01 -8.89
N GLU A 104 -6.05 -8.17 -8.93
CA GLU A 104 -5.43 -9.35 -9.55
C GLU A 104 -5.69 -10.61 -8.72
N PHE A 105 -5.63 -10.49 -7.39
CA PHE A 105 -5.92 -11.57 -6.47
C PHE A 105 -7.31 -12.15 -6.69
N GLU A 106 -8.34 -11.32 -6.89
CA GLU A 106 -9.70 -11.79 -7.16
C GLU A 106 -9.84 -12.65 -8.44
N LYS A 107 -8.88 -12.57 -9.38
CA LYS A 107 -8.88 -13.43 -10.58
C LYS A 107 -8.55 -14.90 -10.27
N GLY A 108 -8.01 -15.19 -9.08
CA GLY A 108 -7.68 -16.55 -8.65
C GLY A 108 -6.42 -17.12 -9.31
N GLY A 109 -6.38 -18.45 -9.49
CA GLY A 109 -5.20 -19.17 -9.99
C GLY A 109 -4.23 -19.64 -8.90
N TYR A 110 -4.67 -19.62 -7.65
CA TYR A 110 -3.93 -20.06 -6.46
C TYR A 110 -4.91 -20.74 -5.49
N GLU A 111 -4.38 -21.48 -4.52
CA GLU A 111 -5.14 -22.05 -3.41
C GLU A 111 -4.95 -21.18 -2.16
N ILE A 112 -6.02 -20.96 -1.39
CA ILE A 112 -5.96 -20.23 -0.11
C ILE A 112 -6.05 -21.25 1.01
N ASP A 113 -4.99 -21.34 1.81
CA ASP A 113 -5.03 -22.02 3.10
C ASP A 113 -5.39 -21.00 4.19
N ASN A 114 -6.56 -21.19 4.83
CA ASN A 114 -7.07 -20.30 5.86
C ASN A 114 -6.84 -20.84 7.28
N GLU A 115 -6.41 -22.09 7.42
CA GLU A 115 -6.32 -22.80 8.70
C GLU A 115 -4.89 -22.85 9.26
N THR A 116 -3.90 -22.37 8.48
CA THR A 116 -2.48 -22.45 8.81
C THR A 116 -1.91 -21.05 9.09
N ASP A 117 -1.26 -20.88 10.24
CA ASP A 117 -0.42 -19.70 10.48
C ASP A 117 0.87 -19.82 9.67
N SER A 118 1.27 -18.73 8.99
CA SER A 118 2.51 -18.70 8.22
C SER A 118 3.75 -19.13 9.01
N PHE A 119 3.80 -18.87 10.32
CA PHE A 119 4.90 -19.29 11.18
C PHE A 119 4.95 -20.81 11.41
N ASP A 120 3.80 -21.50 11.37
CA ASP A 120 3.73 -22.95 11.53
C ASP A 120 4.31 -23.71 10.32
N THR A 121 4.43 -23.02 9.17
CA THR A 121 5.03 -23.58 7.95
C THR A 121 6.56 -23.54 7.94
N VAL A 122 7.18 -22.85 8.91
CA VAL A 122 8.63 -22.68 8.97
C VAL A 122 9.23 -23.76 9.88
N GLU A 123 10.05 -24.65 9.31
CA GLU A 123 10.82 -25.60 10.11
C GLU A 123 11.97 -24.88 10.85
N LEU A 124 11.89 -24.84 12.18
CA LEU A 124 12.91 -24.27 13.04
C LEU A 124 13.79 -25.37 13.64
N HIS A 125 15.09 -25.27 13.43
CA HIS A 125 16.10 -26.11 14.07
C HIS A 125 16.84 -25.33 15.15
N LYS A 126 17.56 -26.06 16.02
CA LYS A 126 18.30 -25.47 17.15
C LYS A 126 19.29 -24.38 16.72
N ASP A 127 19.86 -24.51 15.53
CA ASP A 127 20.85 -23.58 14.99
C ASP A 127 20.24 -22.59 13.97
N SER A 128 18.91 -22.56 13.83
CA SER A 128 18.21 -21.62 12.94
C SER A 128 18.37 -20.18 13.44
N THR A 129 18.60 -19.26 12.52
CA THR A 129 18.52 -17.81 12.76
C THR A 129 17.31 -17.27 12.02
N VAL A 130 16.41 -16.58 12.73
CA VAL A 130 15.23 -15.91 12.18
C VAL A 130 15.47 -14.40 12.24
N VAL A 131 15.27 -13.71 11.11
CA VAL A 131 15.49 -12.25 10.95
C VAL A 131 14.21 -11.52 10.56
#